data_AF-W5WFJ8-F1
#
_entry.id   AF-W5WFJ8-F1
#
_cell.length_a   1.000
_cell.length_b   1.000
_cell.length_c   1.000
_cell.angle_alpha   90.00
_cell.angle_beta   90.00
_cell.angle_gamma   90.00
#
_symmetry.space_group_name_H-M   'P 1'
#
loop_
_entity.id
_entity.type
_entity.pdbx_description
1 polymer ?
#
loop_
_entity_poly.entity_id
_entity_poly.type
_entity_poly.pdbx_seq_one_letter_code
_entity_poly.pdbx_strand_id
1 'polypeptide(L)'
;MGRTVIGLLAASALAVTGTASAQAAPTDLSVAYTRPSADYGQLDSVSSHDANSAWATGSTGNSGRPLVVHWDGHTWSEVATPNLPDSALTTVLAVGHAEAWAIGTKAPGLPIVAHGRGADWREVPVPLRAEDQPELTGLTEGWLVGTVLRAGHRLPISLRWNGNAWLEVPVPLPAGVVEGALNAVEAHGPHEVWATGSAVTPDPDGTSHSRIFVTRWDGHAWTPVSTPPVPSLPTGGVASGELLTGPWLVGGNTAFRREIYTFEHWNGHAWELGPAAPTEDDGGAAVNIVRGASAGSPGQLWIAAQQLTGSHRSAPRILRWDGTKWVAYPVPAELLAGSGQGWAVAAGHGGPTWVVVNTQSYRGAGSYASYILRAG
;
A
#
# COMPACT_ATOMS: atom_id res chain seq x y z
N MET A 1 -73.20 -34.25 0.44
CA MET A 1 -72.20 -35.02 -0.32
C MET A 1 -71.63 -34.12 -1.40
N GLY A 2 -70.64 -33.30 -1.03
CA GLY A 2 -70.01 -32.32 -1.92
C GLY A 2 -68.62 -32.80 -2.33
N ARG A 3 -68.37 -32.89 -3.64
CA ARG A 3 -67.10 -33.31 -4.23
C ARG A 3 -66.13 -32.12 -4.24
N THR A 4 -64.96 -32.27 -3.64
CA THR A 4 -63.86 -31.30 -3.70
C THR A 4 -63.22 -31.36 -5.08
N VAL A 5 -63.24 -30.23 -5.81
CA VAL A 5 -62.46 -30.01 -7.03
C VAL A 5 -61.25 -29.15 -6.65
N ILE A 6 -60.05 -29.66 -6.89
CA ILE A 6 -58.78 -28.95 -6.71
C ILE A 6 -58.56 -28.07 -7.95
N GLY A 7 -58.68 -26.75 -7.78
CA GLY A 7 -58.32 -25.76 -8.80
C GLY A 7 -56.85 -25.37 -8.69
N LEU A 8 -56.07 -25.67 -9.73
CA LEU A 8 -54.67 -25.29 -9.87
C LEU A 8 -54.59 -23.78 -10.20
N LEU A 9 -54.01 -22.97 -9.30
CA LEU A 9 -53.68 -21.57 -9.58
C LEU A 9 -52.32 -21.52 -10.30
N ALA A 10 -52.34 -21.17 -11.59
CA ALA A 10 -51.14 -20.81 -12.33
C ALA A 10 -50.78 -19.35 -12.01
N ALA A 11 -49.64 -19.13 -11.34
CA ALA A 11 -49.08 -17.80 -11.14
C ALA A 11 -48.28 -17.40 -12.39
N SER A 12 -48.76 -16.40 -13.12
CA SER A 12 -48.07 -15.78 -14.25
C SER A 12 -46.88 -14.95 -13.73
N ALA A 13 -45.66 -15.41 -13.95
CA ALA A 13 -44.46 -14.61 -13.70
C ALA A 13 -44.29 -13.60 -14.85
N LEU A 14 -44.51 -12.31 -14.55
CA LEU A 14 -44.07 -11.20 -15.41
C LEU A 14 -42.54 -11.12 -15.32
N ALA A 15 -41.86 -11.51 -16.40
CA ALA A 15 -40.43 -11.27 -16.56
C ALA A 15 -40.20 -9.77 -16.77
N VAL A 16 -39.74 -9.07 -15.72
CA VAL A 16 -39.13 -7.76 -15.87
C VAL A 16 -37.77 -8.00 -16.52
N THR A 17 -37.66 -7.81 -17.83
CA THR A 17 -36.36 -7.76 -18.51
C THR A 17 -35.69 -6.46 -18.11
N GLY A 18 -34.99 -6.48 -16.98
CA GLY A 18 -33.99 -5.48 -16.66
C GLY A 18 -32.93 -5.53 -17.76
N THR A 19 -32.87 -4.50 -18.59
CA THR A 19 -31.72 -4.24 -19.44
C THR A 19 -30.55 -3.96 -18.51
N ALA A 20 -29.71 -4.97 -18.28
CA ALA A 20 -28.41 -4.75 -17.70
C ALA A 20 -27.70 -3.73 -18.61
N SER A 21 -27.52 -2.51 -18.11
CA SER A 21 -26.66 -1.53 -18.74
C SER A 21 -25.29 -2.18 -18.86
N ALA A 22 -24.86 -2.48 -20.08
CA ALA A 22 -23.48 -2.87 -20.33
C ALA A 22 -22.60 -1.73 -19.82
N GLN A 23 -21.93 -1.94 -18.69
CA GLN A 23 -20.93 -1.04 -18.17
C GLN A 23 -19.92 -0.83 -19.31
N ALA A 24 -19.73 0.41 -19.76
CA ALA A 24 -18.69 0.74 -20.72
C ALA A 24 -17.36 0.15 -20.22
N ALA A 25 -16.53 -0.33 -21.15
CA ALA A 25 -15.18 -0.76 -20.82
C ALA A 25 -14.49 0.36 -20.00
N PRO A 26 -13.76 0.02 -18.93
CA PRO A 26 -13.12 1.03 -18.09
C PRO A 26 -12.26 1.96 -18.95
N THR A 27 -12.32 3.26 -18.65
CA THR A 27 -11.47 4.28 -19.25
C THR A 27 -9.99 3.98 -18.96
N ASP A 28 -9.15 4.10 -19.99
CA ASP A 28 -7.71 3.83 -19.89
C ASP A 28 -7.03 4.70 -18.83
N LEU A 29 -5.94 4.16 -18.25
CA LEU A 29 -5.01 4.95 -17.47
C LEU A 29 -4.35 5.99 -18.39
N SER A 30 -4.34 7.26 -17.98
CA SER A 30 -3.69 8.33 -18.74
C SER A 30 -2.45 8.86 -18.03
N VAL A 31 -1.38 9.14 -18.79
CA VAL A 31 -0.16 9.72 -18.25
C VAL A 31 -0.40 11.19 -17.92
N ALA A 32 -0.24 11.56 -16.65
CA ALA A 32 -0.39 12.95 -16.19
C ALA A 32 0.95 13.60 -15.85
N TYR A 33 1.98 12.80 -15.57
CA TYR A 33 3.33 13.29 -15.29
C TYR A 33 4.36 12.27 -15.77
N THR A 34 5.49 12.77 -16.25
CA THR A 34 6.65 11.97 -16.67
C THR A 34 7.94 12.64 -16.19
N ARG A 35 8.85 11.84 -15.65
CA ARG A 35 10.17 12.29 -15.23
C ARG A 35 11.24 11.31 -15.69
N PRO A 36 11.90 11.58 -16.82
CA PRO A 36 13.11 10.87 -17.21
C PRO A 36 14.22 11.08 -16.18
N SER A 37 15.02 10.04 -15.95
CA SER A 37 16.15 10.06 -15.03
C SER A 37 17.34 9.32 -15.63
N ALA A 38 18.48 10.01 -15.71
CA ALA A 38 19.76 9.42 -16.07
C ALA A 38 20.46 8.75 -14.85
N ASP A 39 20.00 9.07 -13.64
CA ASP A 39 20.69 8.76 -12.38
C ASP A 39 19.91 7.82 -11.47
N TYR A 40 19.02 6.97 -12.00
CA TYR A 40 18.23 6.00 -11.20
C TYR A 40 17.20 6.61 -10.23
N GLY A 41 16.84 7.89 -10.38
CA GLY A 41 15.76 8.50 -9.60
C GLY A 41 14.41 7.84 -9.87
N GLN A 42 13.60 7.72 -8.81
CA GLN A 42 12.30 7.06 -8.81
C GLN A 42 11.30 7.78 -7.91
N LEU A 43 10.01 7.55 -8.15
CA LEU A 43 8.92 7.89 -7.23
C LEU A 43 8.49 6.63 -6.48
N ASP A 44 8.33 6.74 -5.16
CA ASP A 44 8.07 5.62 -4.26
C ASP A 44 6.64 5.64 -3.70
N SER A 45 6.00 6.82 -3.60
CA SER A 45 4.67 6.95 -3.00
C SER A 45 3.86 8.06 -3.65
N VAL A 46 2.53 7.93 -3.65
CA VAL A 46 1.58 8.99 -4.02
C VAL A 46 0.39 8.98 -3.07
N SER A 47 -0.07 10.16 -2.68
CA SER A 47 -1.25 10.37 -1.85
C SER A 47 -2.07 11.54 -2.36
N SER A 48 -3.39 11.41 -2.38
CA SER A 48 -4.31 12.51 -2.69
C SER A 48 -5.00 12.97 -1.41
N HIS A 49 -5.25 14.26 -1.30
CA HIS A 49 -6.15 14.81 -0.29
C HIS A 49 -7.56 14.98 -0.89
N ASP A 50 -7.61 15.59 -2.07
CA ASP A 50 -8.83 15.84 -2.84
C ASP A 50 -8.51 15.88 -4.35
N ALA A 51 -9.46 16.35 -5.17
CA ALA A 51 -9.27 16.48 -6.62
C ALA A 51 -8.20 17.52 -7.02
N ASN A 52 -7.84 18.42 -6.10
CA ASN A 52 -7.02 19.60 -6.34
C ASN A 52 -5.65 19.54 -5.64
N SER A 53 -5.42 18.55 -4.77
CA SER A 53 -4.16 18.42 -4.04
C SER A 53 -3.77 16.95 -3.94
N ALA A 54 -2.67 16.59 -4.59
CA ALA A 54 -2.02 15.29 -4.45
C ALA A 54 -0.50 15.45 -4.46
N TRP A 55 0.19 14.58 -3.76
CA TRP A 55 1.64 14.62 -3.60
C TRP A 55 2.24 13.26 -3.95
N ALA A 56 3.40 13.27 -4.61
CA ALA A 56 4.21 12.07 -4.77
C ALA A 56 5.64 12.33 -4.32
N THR A 57 6.27 11.34 -3.71
CA THR A 57 7.63 11.43 -3.19
C THR A 57 8.50 10.28 -3.66
N GLY A 58 9.81 10.50 -3.66
CA GLY A 58 10.81 9.47 -3.89
C GLY A 58 12.22 10.02 -3.74
N SER A 59 13.12 9.59 -4.62
CA SER A 59 14.52 10.04 -4.62
C SER A 59 15.03 10.36 -6.02
N THR A 60 16.00 11.27 -6.10
CA THR A 60 16.66 11.65 -7.36
C THR A 60 17.80 10.69 -7.75
N GLY A 61 17.88 9.51 -7.13
CA GLY A 61 18.81 8.44 -7.48
C GLY A 61 20.23 8.69 -6.94
N ASN A 62 21.26 8.74 -7.79
CA ASN A 62 22.68 8.86 -7.38
C ASN A 62 22.99 10.06 -6.45
N SER A 63 22.18 11.12 -6.51
CA SER A 63 22.33 12.28 -5.62
C SER A 63 21.69 12.10 -4.25
N GLY A 64 20.85 11.07 -4.06
CA GLY A 64 20.20 10.75 -2.78
C GLY A 64 19.32 11.87 -2.23
N ARG A 65 18.86 12.81 -3.06
CA ARG A 65 18.01 13.94 -2.65
C ARG A 65 16.53 13.56 -2.77
N PRO A 66 15.66 14.21 -1.99
CA PRO A 66 14.25 13.87 -2.03
C PRO A 66 13.63 14.45 -3.30
N LEU A 67 12.96 13.59 -4.05
CA LEU A 67 12.11 14.00 -5.17
C LEU A 67 10.70 14.22 -4.61
N VAL A 68 10.17 15.43 -4.78
CA VAL A 68 8.80 15.77 -4.38
C VAL A 68 8.09 16.40 -5.56
N VAL A 69 6.89 15.91 -5.86
CA VAL A 69 6.01 16.49 -6.89
C VAL A 69 4.62 16.74 -6.32
N HIS A 70 4.01 17.83 -6.74
CA HIS A 70 2.71 18.30 -6.26
C HIS A 70 1.75 18.53 -7.42
N TRP A 71 0.52 18.06 -7.26
CA TRP A 71 -0.63 18.34 -8.10
C TRP A 71 -1.44 19.48 -7.50
N ASP A 72 -1.67 20.53 -8.28
CA ASP A 72 -2.40 21.73 -7.88
C ASP A 72 -3.86 21.77 -8.39
N GLY A 73 -4.38 20.65 -8.87
CA GLY A 73 -5.69 20.56 -9.53
C GLY A 73 -5.63 20.64 -11.05
N HIS A 74 -4.50 21.06 -11.61
CA HIS A 74 -4.33 21.25 -13.05
C HIS A 74 -3.08 20.57 -13.59
N THR A 75 -1.96 20.67 -12.88
CA THR A 75 -0.67 20.15 -13.33
C THR A 75 0.15 19.58 -12.18
N TRP A 76 0.95 18.55 -12.49
CA TRP A 76 1.99 18.06 -11.61
C TRP A 76 3.26 18.89 -11.81
N SER A 77 3.87 19.35 -10.72
CA SER A 77 5.12 20.12 -10.75
C SER A 77 6.09 19.65 -9.66
N GLU A 78 7.40 19.70 -9.94
CA GLU A 78 8.43 19.40 -8.95
C GLU A 78 8.51 20.52 -7.90
N VAL A 79 8.61 20.12 -6.64
CA VAL A 79 8.74 21.03 -5.50
C VAL A 79 10.14 20.91 -4.93
N ALA A 80 10.85 22.04 -4.87
CA ALA A 80 12.18 22.09 -4.28
C ALA A 80 12.13 21.86 -2.77
N THR A 81 13.08 21.07 -2.28
CA THR A 81 13.21 20.65 -0.87
C THR A 81 14.57 21.03 -0.30
N PRO A 82 14.98 22.31 -0.36
CA PRO A 82 16.35 22.73 0.01
C PRO A 82 16.72 22.43 1.46
N ASN A 83 15.72 22.28 2.35
CA ASN A 83 15.91 22.03 3.77
C ASN A 83 15.98 20.55 4.14
N LEU A 84 15.90 19.64 3.16
CA LEU A 84 15.99 18.19 3.36
C LEU A 84 17.21 17.63 2.58
N PRO A 85 18.44 18.00 2.95
CA PRO A 85 19.63 17.47 2.29
C PRO A 85 19.81 15.99 2.60
N ASP A 86 20.35 15.25 1.64
CA ASP A 86 20.81 13.87 1.79
C ASP A 86 19.77 12.89 2.35
N SER A 87 18.51 13.06 1.92
CA SER A 87 17.37 12.23 2.31
C SER A 87 16.58 11.70 1.12
N ALA A 88 16.04 10.49 1.24
CA ALA A 88 15.03 9.93 0.35
C ALA A 88 13.69 9.87 1.09
N LEU A 89 12.60 10.26 0.42
CA LEU A 89 11.25 10.20 0.99
C LEU A 89 10.49 9.04 0.36
N THR A 90 10.20 8.01 1.15
CA THR A 90 9.63 6.75 0.68
C THR A 90 8.12 6.70 0.78
N THR A 91 7.51 7.55 1.62
CA THR A 91 6.06 7.56 1.86
C THR A 91 5.58 8.98 2.05
N VAL A 92 4.41 9.31 1.49
CA VAL A 92 3.77 10.62 1.63
C VAL A 92 2.29 10.49 1.99
N LEU A 93 1.81 11.44 2.79
CA LEU A 93 0.41 11.61 3.16
C LEU A 93 0.00 13.06 2.89
N ALA A 94 -0.93 13.24 1.96
CA ALA A 94 -1.55 14.54 1.69
C ALA A 94 -2.65 14.80 2.74
N VAL A 95 -2.49 15.83 3.56
CA VAL A 95 -3.42 16.13 4.67
C VAL A 95 -4.21 17.43 4.48
N GLY A 96 -3.91 18.19 3.43
CA GLY A 96 -4.60 19.43 3.14
C GLY A 96 -4.25 20.03 1.79
N HIS A 97 -4.79 21.22 1.55
CA HIS A 97 -4.48 21.99 0.35
C HIS A 97 -3.01 22.47 0.39
N ALA A 98 -2.18 21.87 -0.46
CA ALA A 98 -0.73 22.02 -0.47
C ALA A 98 -0.02 21.66 0.85
N GLU A 99 -0.62 20.79 1.68
CA GLU A 99 -0.02 20.33 2.94
C GLU A 99 0.15 18.82 2.93
N ALA A 100 1.35 18.36 3.28
CA ALA A 100 1.70 16.95 3.29
C ALA A 100 2.69 16.60 4.40
N TRP A 101 2.64 15.36 4.84
CA TRP A 101 3.67 14.72 5.66
C TRP A 101 4.39 13.67 4.82
N ALA A 102 5.67 13.47 5.06
CA ALA A 102 6.43 12.41 4.44
C ALA A 102 7.36 11.74 5.44
N ILE A 103 7.65 10.47 5.20
CA ILE A 103 8.71 9.74 5.89
C ILE A 103 9.68 9.14 4.89
N GLY A 104 10.87 8.83 5.37
CA GLY A 104 11.85 8.07 4.62
C GLY A 104 13.15 7.94 5.37
N THR A 105 14.26 7.96 4.64
CA THR A 105 15.60 7.74 5.20
C THR A 105 16.52 8.92 4.88
N LYS A 106 17.38 9.26 5.83
CA LYS A 106 18.40 10.31 5.72
C LYS A 106 19.77 9.72 6.01
N ALA A 107 20.76 10.04 5.19
CA ALA A 107 22.12 9.55 5.39
C ALA A 107 22.63 9.90 6.81
N PRO A 108 23.24 8.96 7.55
CA PRO A 108 23.74 7.64 7.12
C PRO A 108 22.74 6.47 7.25
N GLY A 109 21.42 6.69 7.30
CA GLY A 109 20.39 5.66 7.35
C GLY A 109 19.34 5.86 8.45
N LEU A 110 19.24 7.07 9.02
CA LEU A 110 18.26 7.39 10.05
C LEU A 110 16.89 7.69 9.44
N PRO A 111 15.78 7.42 10.14
CA PRO A 111 14.47 7.83 9.68
C PRO A 111 14.38 9.35 9.67
N ILE A 112 13.74 9.89 8.64
CA ILE A 112 13.33 11.29 8.58
C ILE A 112 11.82 11.36 8.56
N VAL A 113 11.26 12.32 9.31
CA VAL A 113 9.87 12.75 9.18
C VAL A 113 9.91 14.19 8.69
N ALA A 114 9.19 14.49 7.62
CA ALA A 114 9.14 15.81 7.04
C ALA A 114 7.70 16.30 6.94
N HIS A 115 7.50 17.59 7.22
CA HIS A 115 6.24 18.29 7.03
C HIS A 115 6.43 19.36 5.96
N GLY A 116 5.54 19.36 4.97
CA GLY A 116 5.57 20.25 3.82
C GLY A 116 4.33 21.12 3.75
N ARG A 117 4.53 22.43 3.56
CA ARG A 117 3.48 23.39 3.18
C ARG A 117 3.91 24.11 1.90
N GLY A 118 3.41 23.64 0.76
CA GLY A 118 3.89 24.03 -0.56
C GLY A 118 5.37 23.67 -0.72
N ALA A 119 6.21 24.68 -0.99
CA ALA A 119 7.66 24.51 -1.10
C ALA A 119 8.42 24.56 0.25
N ASP A 120 7.75 24.89 1.36
CA ASP A 120 8.38 24.90 2.69
C ASP A 120 8.30 23.51 3.32
N TRP A 121 9.29 22.67 2.99
CA TRP A 121 9.50 21.38 3.62
C TRP A 121 10.49 21.49 4.77
N ARG A 122 10.18 20.86 5.91
CA ARG A 122 11.02 20.88 7.11
C ARG A 122 11.04 19.52 7.78
N GLU A 123 12.19 19.15 8.31
CA GLU A 123 12.34 17.97 9.16
C GLU A 123 11.64 18.21 10.51
N VAL A 124 10.87 17.23 10.95
CA VAL A 124 10.17 17.21 12.24
C VAL A 124 10.81 16.13 13.11
N PRO A 125 11.35 16.48 14.28
CA PRO A 125 12.02 15.52 15.15
C PRO A 125 11.08 14.40 15.63
N VAL A 126 11.64 13.19 15.74
CA VAL A 126 11.01 12.03 16.38
C VAL A 126 11.80 11.62 17.62
N PRO A 127 11.15 11.10 18.68
CA PRO A 127 11.82 10.69 19.92
C PRO A 127 12.51 9.32 19.79
N LEU A 128 13.22 9.08 18.68
CA LEU A 128 13.88 7.81 18.39
C LEU A 128 15.40 7.95 18.54
N ARG A 129 16.02 6.86 18.98
CA ARG A 129 17.46 6.75 19.22
C ARG A 129 18.14 6.08 18.03
N ALA A 130 19.25 6.63 17.57
CA ALA A 130 20.00 6.07 16.44
C ALA A 130 20.53 4.65 16.75
N GLU A 131 20.93 4.42 18.00
CA GLU A 131 21.41 3.13 18.50
C GLU A 131 20.36 2.02 18.47
N ASP A 132 19.07 2.38 18.50
CA ASP A 132 17.94 1.45 18.39
C ASP A 132 17.64 1.07 16.93
N GLN A 133 18.44 1.52 15.96
CA GLN A 133 18.27 1.24 14.52
C GLN A 133 16.80 1.36 14.04
N PRO A 134 16.17 2.52 14.21
CA PRO A 134 14.76 2.69 13.90
C PRO A 134 14.50 2.69 12.39
N GLU A 135 13.44 2.02 11.97
CA GLU A 135 12.91 2.08 10.60
C GLU A 135 11.44 2.50 10.67
N LEU A 136 11.07 3.59 9.98
CA LEU A 136 9.67 4.00 9.83
C LEU A 136 9.16 3.52 8.48
N THR A 137 7.99 2.87 8.49
CA THR A 137 7.43 2.16 7.33
C THR A 137 6.02 2.64 6.97
N GLY A 138 5.25 3.09 7.97
CA GLY A 138 3.88 3.54 7.78
C GLY A 138 3.62 4.94 8.32
N LEU A 139 2.77 5.69 7.62
CA LEU A 139 2.34 7.05 7.95
C LEU A 139 0.84 7.20 7.67
N THR A 140 0.10 7.73 8.65
CA THR A 140 -1.30 8.15 8.49
C THR A 140 -1.56 9.41 9.31
N GLU A 141 -2.80 9.91 9.33
CA GLU A 141 -3.16 11.11 10.10
C GLU A 141 -2.87 10.92 11.59
N GLY A 142 -1.81 11.59 12.05
CA GLY A 142 -1.40 11.61 13.46
C GLY A 142 -0.67 10.36 13.95
N TRP A 143 -0.32 9.42 13.07
CA TRP A 143 0.40 8.19 13.46
C TRP A 143 1.53 7.83 12.50
N LEU A 144 2.62 7.33 13.10
CA LEU A 144 3.73 6.67 12.44
C LEU A 144 3.88 5.27 13.01
N VAL A 145 4.29 4.32 12.19
CA VAL A 145 4.61 2.96 12.63
C VAL A 145 5.91 2.46 11.98
N GLY A 146 6.48 1.44 12.60
CA GLY A 146 7.75 0.88 12.14
C GLY A 146 8.31 -0.19 13.06
N THR A 147 9.63 -0.28 13.08
CA THR A 147 10.38 -1.20 13.94
C THR A 147 11.59 -0.53 14.59
N VAL A 148 12.04 -1.09 15.71
CA VAL A 148 13.29 -0.75 16.39
C VAL A 148 13.98 -2.01 16.87
N LEU A 149 15.31 -1.98 16.92
CA LEU A 149 16.13 -3.01 17.55
C LEU A 149 16.42 -2.63 19.00
N ARG A 150 15.86 -3.37 19.96
CA ARG A 150 16.10 -3.16 21.40
C ARG A 150 16.50 -4.48 22.05
N ALA A 151 17.59 -4.46 22.82
CA ALA A 151 18.13 -5.64 23.48
C ALA A 151 18.33 -6.87 22.55
N GLY A 152 18.63 -6.63 21.27
CA GLY A 152 18.83 -7.68 20.27
C GLY A 152 17.55 -8.21 19.61
N HIS A 153 16.38 -7.66 19.95
CA HIS A 153 15.09 -8.04 19.38
C HIS A 153 14.48 -6.93 18.53
N ARG A 154 13.92 -7.27 17.37
CA ARG A 154 13.11 -6.33 16.57
C ARG A 154 11.73 -6.18 17.23
N LEU A 155 11.36 -4.96 17.59
CA LEU A 155 10.09 -4.64 18.25
C LEU A 155 9.28 -3.67 17.39
N PRO A 156 7.94 -3.75 17.42
CA PRO A 156 7.09 -2.77 16.76
C PRO A 156 7.17 -1.42 17.49
N ILE A 157 7.17 -0.33 16.73
CA ILE A 157 7.00 1.02 17.27
C ILE A 157 5.78 1.70 16.70
N SER A 158 5.15 2.54 17.50
CA SER A 158 4.17 3.51 17.04
C SER A 158 4.47 4.87 17.65
N LEU A 159 4.36 5.93 16.85
CA LEU A 159 4.45 7.31 17.32
C LEU A 159 3.13 8.02 17.03
N ARG A 160 2.61 8.77 18.00
CA ARG A 160 1.41 9.59 17.87
C ARG A 160 1.75 11.06 17.88
N TRP A 161 1.19 11.82 16.95
CA TRP A 161 1.30 13.28 16.93
C TRP A 161 0.39 13.90 17.98
N ASN A 162 0.91 14.80 18.81
CA ASN A 162 0.13 15.51 19.82
C ASN A 162 -0.22 16.97 19.45
N GLY A 163 0.06 17.38 18.21
CA GLY A 163 -0.07 18.78 17.77
C GLY A 163 1.24 19.58 17.78
N ASN A 164 2.27 19.10 18.49
CA ASN A 164 3.57 19.77 18.62
C ASN A 164 4.78 18.83 18.47
N ALA A 165 4.67 17.57 18.90
CA ALA A 165 5.72 16.58 18.82
C ALA A 165 5.14 15.17 18.62
N TRP A 166 5.98 14.29 18.07
CA TRP A 166 5.72 12.85 18.04
C TRP A 166 6.02 12.24 19.40
N LEU A 167 5.12 11.39 19.89
CA LEU A 167 5.26 10.68 21.16
C LEU A 167 5.20 9.17 20.91
N GLU A 168 6.14 8.41 21.47
CA GLU A 168 6.11 6.95 21.39
C GLU A 168 4.94 6.40 22.20
N VAL A 169 4.15 5.54 21.57
CA VAL A 169 3.05 4.81 22.20
C VAL A 169 3.38 3.31 22.13
N PRO A 170 3.39 2.59 23.26
CA PRO A 170 3.71 1.16 23.28
C PRO A 170 2.73 0.34 22.44
N VAL A 171 3.28 -0.61 21.68
CA VAL A 171 2.52 -1.63 20.96
C VAL A 171 2.73 -2.97 21.67
N PRO A 172 1.73 -3.51 22.38
CA PRO A 172 1.88 -4.80 23.06
C PRO A 172 1.99 -5.93 22.03
N LEU A 173 2.96 -6.83 22.23
CA LEU A 173 3.07 -8.06 21.46
C LEU A 173 2.18 -9.16 22.07
N PRO A 174 1.57 -10.04 21.25
CA PRO A 174 0.86 -11.22 21.75
C PRO A 174 1.76 -12.14 22.58
N ALA A 175 1.16 -12.94 23.47
CA ALA A 175 1.91 -13.91 24.27
C ALA A 175 2.63 -14.94 23.38
N GLY A 176 3.91 -15.21 23.69
CA GLY A 176 4.75 -16.15 22.94
C GLY A 176 5.49 -15.53 21.75
N VAL A 177 5.16 -14.30 21.36
CA VAL A 177 5.88 -13.56 20.32
C VAL A 177 7.16 -12.95 20.91
N VAL A 178 8.28 -13.10 20.20
CA VAL A 178 9.59 -12.60 20.62
C VAL A 178 10.08 -11.41 19.81
N GLU A 179 9.58 -11.25 18.59
CA GLU A 179 9.89 -10.12 17.72
C GLU A 179 8.64 -9.66 16.96
N GLY A 180 8.60 -8.40 16.57
CA GLY A 180 7.56 -7.89 15.69
C GLY A 180 7.96 -6.61 14.98
N ALA A 181 7.22 -6.32 13.92
CA ALA A 181 7.34 -5.09 13.15
C ALA A 181 5.94 -4.63 12.72
N LEU A 182 5.77 -3.33 12.56
CA LEU A 182 4.62 -2.75 11.86
C LEU A 182 5.10 -2.20 10.52
N ASN A 183 4.33 -2.44 9.47
CA ASN A 183 4.63 -2.08 8.09
C ASN A 183 3.64 -1.05 7.54
N ALA A 184 2.37 -1.14 7.96
CA ALA A 184 1.30 -0.24 7.50
C ALA A 184 0.45 0.24 8.67
N VAL A 185 -0.14 1.42 8.52
CA VAL A 185 -1.05 2.04 9.49
C VAL A 185 -2.12 2.84 8.76
N GLU A 186 -3.34 2.80 9.29
CA GLU A 186 -4.47 3.56 8.77
C GLU A 186 -5.36 4.05 9.91
N ALA A 187 -5.76 5.33 9.83
CA ALA A 187 -6.69 5.95 10.76
C ALA A 187 -8.09 6.10 10.13
N HIS A 188 -9.11 5.64 10.85
CA HIS A 188 -10.52 5.92 10.58
C HIS A 188 -11.11 6.94 11.57
N GLY A 189 -10.25 7.57 12.37
CA GLY A 189 -10.59 8.55 13.38
C GLY A 189 -9.62 8.52 14.57
N PRO A 190 -9.79 9.41 15.57
CA PRO A 190 -8.87 9.51 16.71
C PRO A 190 -8.88 8.30 17.65
N HIS A 191 -9.90 7.45 17.55
CA HIS A 191 -10.14 6.28 18.40
C HIS A 191 -10.23 4.97 17.60
N GLU A 192 -9.90 5.00 16.32
CA GLU A 192 -10.03 3.86 15.42
C GLU A 192 -8.84 3.90 14.46
N VAL A 193 -7.72 3.33 14.88
CA VAL A 193 -6.51 3.23 14.05
C VAL A 193 -6.07 1.78 14.02
N TRP A 194 -5.72 1.29 12.84
CA TRP A 194 -5.28 -0.07 12.63
C TRP A 194 -3.84 -0.04 12.15
N ALA A 195 -3.02 -0.96 12.66
CA ALA A 195 -1.67 -1.17 12.17
C ALA A 195 -1.42 -2.66 11.93
N THR A 196 -0.66 -2.96 10.89
CA THR A 196 -0.35 -4.32 10.48
C THR A 196 1.13 -4.49 10.24
N GLY A 197 1.61 -5.72 10.36
CA GLY A 197 2.99 -6.10 10.04
C GLY A 197 3.22 -7.57 10.34
N SER A 198 4.32 -7.88 11.00
CA SER A 198 4.73 -9.25 11.31
C SER A 198 4.98 -9.45 12.80
N ALA A 199 4.75 -10.68 13.26
CA ALA A 199 5.11 -11.15 14.59
C ALA A 199 5.78 -12.52 14.49
N VAL A 200 6.92 -12.67 15.15
CA VAL A 200 7.73 -13.90 15.13
C VAL A 200 7.53 -14.66 16.43
N THR A 201 7.15 -15.93 16.30
CA THR A 201 6.97 -16.86 17.41
C THR A 201 8.00 -17.98 17.29
N PRO A 202 8.75 -18.31 18.36
CA PRO A 202 9.65 -19.44 18.36
C PRO A 202 8.89 -20.76 18.35
N ASP A 203 9.41 -21.73 17.59
CA ASP A 203 8.88 -23.09 17.53
C ASP A 203 9.61 -24.03 18.51
N PRO A 204 8.96 -25.10 19.01
CA PRO A 204 9.60 -26.04 19.94
C PRO A 204 10.83 -26.77 19.37
N ASP A 205 10.97 -26.80 18.04
CA ASP A 205 12.10 -27.41 17.34
C ASP A 205 13.32 -26.48 17.21
N GLY A 206 13.24 -25.28 17.80
CA GLY A 206 14.29 -24.26 17.75
C GLY A 206 14.25 -23.39 16.49
N THR A 207 13.26 -23.57 15.61
CA THR A 207 12.99 -22.65 14.51
C THR A 207 12.07 -21.51 14.96
N SER A 208 11.63 -20.66 14.03
CA SER A 208 10.65 -19.61 14.31
C SER A 208 9.78 -19.39 13.08
N HIS A 209 8.52 -19.04 13.32
CA HIS A 209 7.58 -18.71 12.25
C HIS A 209 7.08 -17.26 12.42
N SER A 210 6.92 -16.57 11.29
CA SER A 210 6.32 -15.23 11.23
C SER A 210 4.86 -15.31 10.85
N ARG A 211 4.00 -14.55 11.55
CA ARG A 211 2.57 -14.40 11.26
C ARG A 211 2.23 -12.95 10.97
N ILE A 212 1.13 -12.73 10.25
CA ILE A 212 0.51 -11.41 10.14
C ILE A 212 0.14 -10.95 11.54
N PHE A 213 0.69 -9.79 11.93
CA PHE A 213 0.37 -9.10 13.16
C PHE A 213 -0.59 -7.96 12.85
N VAL A 214 -1.68 -7.87 13.60
CA VAL A 214 -2.67 -6.80 13.50
C VAL A 214 -2.92 -6.24 14.89
N THR A 215 -2.95 -4.93 15.01
CA THR A 215 -3.26 -4.24 16.26
C THR A 215 -4.18 -3.07 16.00
N ARG A 216 -5.08 -2.80 16.95
CA ARG A 216 -6.09 -1.74 16.88
C ARG A 216 -5.91 -0.77 18.04
N TRP A 217 -5.91 0.51 17.73
CA TRP A 217 -5.99 1.60 18.68
C TRP A 217 -7.46 1.97 18.91
N ASP A 218 -7.88 1.97 20.17
CA ASP A 218 -9.26 2.25 20.60
C ASP A 218 -9.45 3.67 21.17
N GLY A 219 -8.43 4.54 21.06
CA GLY A 219 -8.39 5.84 21.70
C GLY A 219 -7.53 5.91 22.96
N HIS A 220 -7.21 4.77 23.56
CA HIS A 220 -6.49 4.67 24.83
C HIS A 220 -5.24 3.80 24.72
N ALA A 221 -5.35 2.63 24.06
CA ALA A 221 -4.25 1.69 23.92
C ALA A 221 -4.33 0.91 22.60
N TRP A 222 -3.17 0.45 22.14
CA TRP A 222 -3.08 -0.57 21.11
C TRP A 222 -3.44 -1.93 21.70
N THR A 223 -4.31 -2.67 21.01
CA THR A 223 -4.69 -4.03 21.39
C THR A 223 -4.49 -4.97 20.19
N PRO A 224 -3.75 -6.09 20.35
CA PRO A 224 -3.60 -7.07 19.29
C PRO A 224 -4.95 -7.67 18.91
N VAL A 225 -5.19 -7.80 17.62
CA VAL A 225 -6.41 -8.40 17.07
C VAL A 225 -6.04 -9.69 16.38
N SER A 226 -6.76 -10.76 16.71
CA SER A 226 -6.58 -12.06 16.06
C SER A 226 -6.96 -12.00 14.58
N THR A 227 -6.08 -12.51 13.72
CA THR A 227 -6.38 -12.77 12.31
C THR A 227 -6.81 -14.22 12.10
N PRO A 228 -7.66 -14.50 11.09
CA PRO A 228 -7.95 -15.87 10.68
C PRO A 228 -6.67 -16.66 10.40
N PRO A 229 -6.65 -17.99 10.66
CA PRO A 229 -5.55 -18.81 10.22
C PRO A 229 -5.47 -18.80 8.70
N VAL A 230 -4.38 -18.25 8.15
CA VAL A 230 -4.11 -18.35 6.71
C VAL A 230 -3.73 -19.81 6.40
N PRO A 231 -4.38 -20.50 5.44
CA PRO A 231 -4.07 -21.90 5.15
C PRO A 231 -2.63 -22.09 4.69
N SER A 232 -1.93 -23.02 5.35
CA SER A 232 -0.66 -23.65 4.98
C SER A 232 0.49 -22.70 4.60
N LEU A 233 1.22 -22.22 5.61
CA LEU A 233 2.65 -21.95 5.44
C LEU A 233 3.38 -23.29 5.44
N PRO A 234 4.21 -23.60 4.42
CA PRO A 234 5.31 -24.55 4.61
C PRO A 234 6.18 -24.06 5.78
N THR A 235 6.78 -24.98 6.53
CA THR A 235 7.71 -24.65 7.61
C THR A 235 8.77 -23.65 7.11
N GLY A 236 8.89 -22.49 7.75
CA GLY A 236 9.83 -21.42 7.38
C GLY A 236 9.33 -20.33 6.42
N GLY A 237 8.02 -20.25 6.11
CA GLY A 237 7.48 -19.12 5.36
C GLY A 237 7.25 -17.85 6.21
N VAL A 238 7.41 -16.68 5.60
CA VAL A 238 7.20 -15.37 6.26
C VAL A 238 5.87 -14.80 5.82
N ALA A 239 4.96 -14.56 6.78
CA ALA A 239 3.75 -13.78 6.56
C ALA A 239 3.86 -12.41 7.25
N SER A 240 3.45 -11.37 6.52
CA SER A 240 3.46 -9.96 6.95
C SER A 240 2.26 -9.23 6.37
N GLY A 241 1.60 -8.39 7.17
CA GLY A 241 0.69 -7.38 6.63
C GLY A 241 1.54 -6.30 5.96
N GLU A 242 1.33 -6.09 4.66
CA GLU A 242 2.14 -5.15 3.87
C GLU A 242 1.41 -3.83 3.67
N LEU A 243 0.08 -3.87 3.54
CA LEU A 243 -0.73 -2.70 3.24
C LEU A 243 -2.05 -2.74 4.02
N LEU A 244 -2.51 -1.56 4.41
CA LEU A 244 -3.83 -1.31 4.98
C LEU A 244 -4.50 -0.19 4.17
N THR A 245 -5.73 -0.42 3.75
CA THR A 245 -6.53 0.62 3.12
C THR A 245 -8.03 0.36 3.22
N GLY A 246 -8.77 1.29 3.82
CA GLY A 246 -10.16 1.11 4.20
C GLY A 246 -10.34 -0.13 5.09
N PRO A 247 -11.34 -0.98 4.82
CA PRO A 247 -11.50 -2.24 5.52
C PRO A 247 -10.55 -3.35 5.00
N TRP A 248 -9.59 -3.06 4.12
CA TRP A 248 -8.76 -4.08 3.48
C TRP A 248 -7.37 -4.18 4.08
N LEU A 249 -6.92 -5.41 4.29
CA LEU A 249 -5.55 -5.79 4.62
C LEU A 249 -4.99 -6.60 3.45
N VAL A 250 -3.79 -6.23 3.00
CA VAL A 250 -3.03 -7.04 2.04
C VAL A 250 -1.85 -7.65 2.77
N GLY A 251 -1.89 -8.97 2.95
CA GLY A 251 -0.81 -9.76 3.52
C GLY A 251 0.07 -10.32 2.41
N GLY A 252 1.39 -10.23 2.57
CA GLY A 252 2.36 -10.95 1.76
C GLY A 252 2.74 -12.25 2.46
N ASN A 253 2.77 -13.35 1.72
CA ASN A 253 3.32 -14.62 2.18
C ASN A 253 4.43 -15.07 1.24
N THR A 254 5.65 -15.19 1.76
CA THR A 254 6.80 -15.73 1.02
C THR A 254 7.02 -17.18 1.42
N ALA A 255 6.72 -18.10 0.49
CA ALA A 255 7.16 -19.49 0.58
C ALA A 255 7.97 -19.81 -0.69
N PHE A 256 9.21 -20.32 -0.53
CA PHE A 256 10.17 -20.66 -1.60
C PHE A 256 9.63 -20.61 -3.05
N ARG A 257 10.04 -19.58 -3.80
CA ARG A 257 9.72 -19.29 -5.21
C ARG A 257 8.26 -18.90 -5.54
N ARG A 258 7.36 -18.74 -4.56
CA ARG A 258 6.00 -18.19 -4.77
C ARG A 258 5.65 -17.17 -3.68
N GLU A 259 5.31 -15.96 -4.11
CA GLU A 259 4.64 -14.98 -3.26
C GLU A 259 3.13 -15.19 -3.38
N ILE A 260 2.46 -15.47 -2.26
CA ILE A 260 1.01 -15.59 -2.20
C ILE A 260 0.50 -14.37 -1.42
N TYR A 261 -0.34 -13.56 -2.06
CA TYR A 261 -0.97 -12.43 -1.39
C TYR A 261 -2.32 -12.85 -0.83
N THR A 262 -2.56 -12.55 0.44
CA THR A 262 -3.89 -12.66 1.02
C THR A 262 -4.52 -11.28 1.10
N PHE A 263 -5.76 -11.23 0.66
CA PHE A 263 -6.61 -10.05 0.82
C PHE A 263 -7.55 -10.41 1.96
N GLU A 264 -7.54 -9.63 3.03
CA GLU A 264 -8.48 -9.77 4.14
C GLU A 264 -9.33 -8.50 4.21
N HIS A 265 -10.59 -8.66 4.59
CA HIS A 265 -11.55 -7.58 4.69
C HIS A 265 -12.18 -7.57 6.09
N TRP A 266 -12.20 -6.41 6.74
CA TRP A 266 -12.88 -6.21 8.00
C TRP A 266 -14.38 -6.04 7.80
N ASN A 267 -15.19 -6.95 8.34
CA ASN A 267 -16.65 -6.91 8.20
C ASN A 267 -17.35 -6.04 9.27
N GLY A 268 -16.60 -5.38 10.16
CA GLY A 268 -17.11 -4.64 11.33
C GLY A 268 -16.94 -5.36 12.66
N HIS A 269 -16.72 -6.68 12.65
CA HIS A 269 -16.60 -7.52 13.84
C HIS A 269 -15.39 -8.48 13.79
N ALA A 270 -14.98 -8.92 12.60
CA ALA A 270 -13.86 -9.82 12.38
C ALA A 270 -13.22 -9.57 11.00
N TRP A 271 -11.95 -9.94 10.86
CA TRP A 271 -11.28 -10.05 9.57
C TRP A 271 -11.76 -11.31 8.87
N GLU A 272 -12.13 -11.19 7.60
CA GLU A 272 -12.56 -12.28 6.74
C GLU A 272 -11.65 -12.37 5.50
N LEU A 273 -11.49 -13.56 4.94
CA LEU A 273 -10.77 -13.71 3.67
C LEU A 273 -11.52 -12.98 2.54
N GLY A 274 -10.83 -12.04 1.94
CA GLY A 274 -11.23 -11.30 0.75
C GLY A 274 -11.00 -12.07 -0.56
N PRO A 275 -11.34 -11.45 -1.70
CA PRO A 275 -11.22 -12.08 -3.01
C PRO A 275 -9.75 -12.17 -3.41
N ALA A 276 -9.26 -13.37 -3.69
CA ALA A 276 -7.92 -13.58 -4.22
C ALA A 276 -7.72 -12.75 -5.50
N ALA A 277 -6.66 -11.94 -5.57
CA ALA A 277 -6.28 -11.28 -6.81
C ALA A 277 -5.93 -12.34 -7.87
N PRO A 278 -6.32 -12.13 -9.14
CA PRO A 278 -6.02 -13.08 -10.20
C PRO A 278 -4.50 -13.21 -10.35
N THR A 279 -3.97 -14.39 -9.99
CA THR A 279 -2.72 -14.90 -10.49
C THR A 279 -3.05 -15.57 -11.82
N GLU A 280 -2.89 -14.89 -12.95
CA GLU A 280 -3.02 -15.58 -14.24
C GLU A 280 -1.90 -16.62 -14.34
N ASP A 281 -2.26 -17.89 -14.16
CA ASP A 281 -1.45 -19.06 -14.49
C ASP A 281 -1.44 -19.21 -16.02
N ASP A 282 -0.68 -18.36 -16.73
CA ASP A 282 -0.39 -18.51 -18.16
C ASP A 282 0.64 -19.64 -18.39
N GLY A 283 0.36 -20.85 -17.88
CA GLY A 283 1.13 -22.05 -18.21
C GLY A 283 2.59 -22.08 -17.71
N GLY A 284 3.02 -21.15 -16.87
CA GLY A 284 4.32 -21.22 -16.17
C GLY A 284 4.90 -19.89 -15.69
N ALA A 285 5.14 -19.80 -14.38
CA ALA A 285 6.08 -18.90 -13.68
C ALA A 285 5.78 -17.39 -13.57
N ALA A 286 4.59 -16.90 -13.93
CA ALA A 286 4.25 -15.50 -13.67
C ALA A 286 3.73 -15.29 -12.22
N VAL A 287 4.34 -14.37 -11.47
CA VAL A 287 3.93 -14.01 -10.10
C VAL A 287 3.70 -12.50 -10.04
N ASN A 288 2.55 -12.08 -9.49
CA ASN A 288 2.26 -10.68 -9.23
C ASN A 288 2.76 -10.31 -7.84
N ILE A 289 3.67 -9.34 -7.76
CA ILE A 289 4.20 -8.79 -6.52
C ILE A 289 3.45 -7.49 -6.24
N VAL A 290 2.69 -7.43 -5.14
CA VAL A 290 1.98 -6.21 -4.74
C VAL A 290 2.99 -5.23 -4.16
N ARG A 291 2.92 -3.98 -4.62
CA ARG A 291 3.85 -2.90 -4.25
C ARG A 291 3.14 -1.73 -3.61
N GLY A 292 1.86 -1.54 -3.93
CA GLY A 292 0.99 -0.57 -3.29
C GLY A 292 -0.47 -0.92 -3.48
N ALA A 293 -1.32 -0.43 -2.58
CA ALA A 293 -2.76 -0.61 -2.65
C ALA A 293 -3.46 0.65 -2.15
N SER A 294 -4.69 0.85 -2.62
CA SER A 294 -5.55 1.95 -2.19
C SER A 294 -7.00 1.56 -2.25
N ALA A 295 -7.72 1.83 -1.17
CA ALA A 295 -9.16 1.76 -1.13
C ALA A 295 -9.70 2.91 -1.99
N GLY A 296 -10.57 2.56 -2.93
CA GLY A 296 -11.35 3.54 -3.67
C GLY A 296 -12.60 3.93 -2.88
N SER A 297 -13.72 4.03 -3.57
CA SER A 297 -15.05 4.06 -2.95
C SER A 297 -15.28 2.81 -2.08
N PRO A 298 -16.25 2.83 -1.13
CA PRO A 298 -16.56 1.66 -0.31
C PRO A 298 -16.71 0.38 -1.14
N GLY A 299 -15.95 -0.66 -0.78
CA GLY A 299 -15.94 -1.94 -1.49
C GLY A 299 -15.05 -2.00 -2.73
N GLN A 300 -14.28 -0.96 -3.05
CA GLN A 300 -13.31 -0.95 -4.15
C GLN A 300 -11.87 -0.95 -3.64
N LEU A 301 -11.01 -1.69 -4.32
CA LEU A 301 -9.58 -1.81 -3.99
C LEU A 301 -8.76 -1.71 -5.27
N TRP A 302 -7.82 -0.79 -5.31
CA TRP A 302 -6.80 -0.69 -6.35
C TRP A 302 -5.51 -1.35 -5.87
N ILE A 303 -4.88 -2.08 -6.77
CA ILE A 303 -3.59 -2.72 -6.55
C ILE A 303 -2.64 -2.25 -7.64
N ALA A 304 -1.51 -1.74 -7.19
CA ALA A 304 -0.32 -1.50 -7.97
C ALA A 304 0.64 -2.69 -7.75
N ALA A 305 0.89 -3.45 -8.81
CA ALA A 305 1.69 -4.66 -8.77
C ALA A 305 2.76 -4.71 -9.86
N GLN A 306 3.71 -5.62 -9.67
CA GLN A 306 4.74 -6.00 -10.60
C GLN A 306 4.55 -7.46 -11.00
N GLN A 307 4.23 -7.73 -12.27
CA GLN A 307 4.20 -9.08 -12.79
C GLN A 307 5.60 -9.50 -13.21
N LEU A 308 6.17 -10.50 -12.55
CA LEU A 308 7.39 -11.15 -13.00
C LEU A 308 7.07 -12.12 -14.13
N THR A 309 7.87 -12.11 -15.20
CA THR A 309 7.83 -13.13 -16.25
C THR A 309 9.17 -13.88 -16.26
N GLY A 310 9.18 -15.15 -16.70
CA GLY A 310 10.34 -16.06 -16.59
C GLY A 310 11.65 -15.64 -17.28
N SER A 311 11.75 -14.43 -17.83
CA SER A 311 12.92 -13.88 -18.53
C SER A 311 13.58 -12.68 -17.83
N HIS A 312 13.39 -12.50 -16.51
CA HIS A 312 13.76 -11.29 -15.74
C HIS A 312 13.08 -10.00 -16.22
N ARG A 313 12.07 -10.13 -17.08
CA ARG A 313 11.22 -9.01 -17.49
C ARG A 313 10.08 -8.86 -16.50
N SER A 314 9.87 -7.66 -16.01
CA SER A 314 8.73 -7.32 -15.18
C SER A 314 7.84 -6.29 -15.86
N ALA A 315 6.53 -6.42 -15.69
CA ALA A 315 5.56 -5.48 -16.22
C ALA A 315 4.69 -4.93 -15.08
N PRO A 316 4.39 -3.62 -15.07
CA PRO A 316 3.43 -3.05 -14.14
C PRO A 316 2.05 -3.65 -14.42
N ARG A 317 1.34 -3.97 -13.34
CA ARG A 317 -0.04 -4.45 -13.37
C ARG A 317 -0.87 -3.60 -12.43
N ILE A 318 -1.91 -2.99 -12.97
CA ILE A 318 -2.88 -2.23 -12.19
C ILE A 318 -4.18 -3.02 -12.19
N LEU A 319 -4.64 -3.40 -11.00
CA LEU A 319 -5.87 -4.15 -10.81
C LEU A 319 -6.84 -3.33 -9.96
N ARG A 320 -8.13 -3.45 -10.25
CA ARG A 320 -9.20 -2.87 -9.44
C ARG A 320 -10.21 -3.95 -9.09
N TRP A 321 -10.52 -4.08 -7.81
CA TRP A 321 -11.70 -4.77 -7.35
C TRP A 321 -12.90 -3.82 -7.43
N ASP A 322 -13.94 -4.19 -8.16
CA ASP A 322 -15.16 -3.38 -8.33
C ASP A 322 -16.25 -3.66 -7.29
N GLY A 323 -15.98 -4.55 -6.34
CA GLY A 323 -16.96 -5.08 -5.38
C GLY A 323 -17.38 -6.52 -5.69
N THR A 324 -17.20 -6.98 -6.93
CA THR A 324 -17.64 -8.30 -7.38
C THR A 324 -16.58 -9.08 -8.14
N LYS A 325 -15.68 -8.40 -8.85
CA LYS A 325 -14.60 -9.01 -9.63
C LYS A 325 -13.38 -8.10 -9.71
N TRP A 326 -12.25 -8.72 -10.01
CA TRP A 326 -11.03 -8.02 -10.38
C TRP A 326 -11.08 -7.59 -11.86
N VAL A 327 -10.70 -6.36 -12.12
CA VAL A 327 -10.59 -5.76 -13.44
C VAL A 327 -9.16 -5.26 -13.62
N ALA A 328 -8.46 -5.74 -14.65
CA ALA A 328 -7.14 -5.25 -15.00
C ALA A 328 -7.25 -3.97 -15.84
N TYR A 329 -6.48 -2.95 -15.48
CA TYR A 329 -6.37 -1.70 -16.23
C TYR A 329 -5.11 -1.75 -17.10
N PRO A 330 -5.24 -1.57 -18.42
CA PRO A 330 -4.08 -1.58 -19.30
C PRO A 330 -3.18 -0.39 -18.97
N VAL A 331 -1.89 -0.67 -18.81
CA VAL A 331 -0.85 0.37 -18.70
C VAL A 331 -0.49 0.82 -20.10
N PRO A 332 -0.42 2.14 -20.39
CA PRO A 332 -0.10 2.66 -21.71
C PRO A 332 1.17 2.02 -22.31
N ALA A 333 1.06 1.50 -23.53
CA ALA A 333 2.11 0.69 -24.15
C ALA A 333 3.41 1.47 -24.38
N GLU A 334 3.32 2.79 -24.56
CA GLU A 334 4.47 3.70 -24.69
C GLU A 334 5.35 3.73 -23.45
N LEU A 335 4.80 3.45 -22.25
CA LEU A 335 5.57 3.34 -21.00
C LEU A 335 6.44 2.09 -21.01
N LEU A 336 6.00 1.06 -21.73
CA LEU A 336 6.64 -0.24 -21.80
C LEU A 336 7.55 -0.37 -23.02
N ALA A 337 7.38 0.48 -24.03
CA ALA A 337 8.14 0.49 -25.27
C ALA A 337 9.65 0.72 -24.99
N GLY A 338 10.43 -0.35 -25.07
CA GLY A 338 11.87 -0.30 -24.83
C GLY A 338 12.29 -0.47 -23.36
N SER A 339 11.34 -0.56 -22.43
CA SER A 339 11.62 -0.93 -21.03
C SER A 339 11.88 -2.43 -20.90
N GLY A 340 12.78 -2.80 -19.99
CA GLY A 340 13.00 -4.17 -19.58
C GLY A 340 12.25 -4.54 -18.30
N GLN A 341 11.89 -3.54 -17.48
CA GLN A 341 11.19 -3.67 -16.22
C GLN A 341 10.31 -2.45 -15.94
N GLY A 342 9.19 -2.66 -15.26
CA GLY A 342 8.43 -1.59 -14.62
C GLY A 342 7.56 -2.11 -13.47
N TRP A 343 7.34 -1.27 -12.47
CA TRP A 343 6.52 -1.60 -11.31
C TRP A 343 5.67 -0.39 -10.90
N ALA A 344 4.43 -0.67 -10.51
CA ALA A 344 3.56 0.34 -9.92
C ALA A 344 3.77 0.35 -8.40
N VAL A 345 3.73 1.50 -7.73
CA VAL A 345 4.19 1.60 -6.32
C VAL A 345 3.13 2.09 -5.34
N ALA A 346 2.15 2.87 -5.80
CA ALA A 346 1.14 3.42 -4.91
C ALA A 346 -0.14 3.74 -5.68
N ALA A 347 -1.27 3.72 -4.96
CA ALA A 347 -2.53 4.28 -5.42
C ALA A 347 -3.03 5.32 -4.40
N GLY A 348 -3.51 6.47 -4.86
CA GLY A 348 -4.03 7.52 -3.96
C GLY A 348 -5.51 7.30 -3.59
N HIS A 349 -5.94 7.74 -2.40
CA HIS A 349 -7.34 7.83 -1.94
C HIS A 349 -7.72 9.29 -1.64
N GLY A 350 -9.00 9.62 -1.42
CA GLY A 350 -9.47 10.98 -1.10
C GLY A 350 -9.79 11.89 -2.31
N GLY A 351 -9.40 11.47 -3.52
CA GLY A 351 -9.65 12.17 -4.77
C GLY A 351 -9.56 11.23 -5.98
N PRO A 352 -9.16 11.71 -7.19
CA PRO A 352 -8.87 10.82 -8.31
C PRO A 352 -7.76 9.83 -7.91
N THR A 353 -7.90 8.58 -8.36
CA THR A 353 -6.89 7.55 -8.13
C THR A 353 -5.69 7.82 -9.03
N TRP A 354 -4.57 8.18 -8.40
CA TRP A 354 -3.27 8.29 -9.06
C TRP A 354 -2.49 7.01 -8.87
N VAL A 355 -1.69 6.62 -9.86
CA VAL A 355 -0.80 5.47 -9.78
C VAL A 355 0.61 5.86 -10.18
N VAL A 356 1.59 5.61 -9.32
CA VAL A 356 3.01 5.78 -9.66
C VAL A 356 3.51 4.54 -10.36
N VAL A 357 4.17 4.70 -11.51
CA VAL A 357 4.85 3.63 -12.24
C VAL A 357 6.29 4.05 -12.50
N ASN A 358 7.24 3.19 -12.16
CA ASN A 358 8.64 3.35 -12.56
C ASN A 358 8.99 2.37 -13.68
N THR A 359 9.87 2.78 -14.59
CA THR A 359 10.38 1.93 -15.66
C THR A 359 11.89 2.04 -15.77
N GLN A 360 12.53 0.95 -16.22
CA GLN A 360 13.94 0.88 -16.53
C GLN A 360 14.13 0.28 -17.93
N SER A 361 14.90 0.94 -18.79
CA SER A 361 15.36 0.38 -20.06
C SER A 361 16.73 -0.27 -19.92
N TYR A 362 16.89 -1.46 -20.50
CA TYR A 362 18.19 -2.14 -20.63
C TYR A 362 18.89 -1.86 -21.98
N ARG A 363 18.34 -1.00 -22.84
CA ARG A 363 19.01 -0.63 -24.10
C ARG A 363 19.87 0.63 -23.88
N GLY A 364 21.16 0.55 -24.22
CA GLY A 364 22.09 1.68 -24.11
C GLY A 364 22.57 1.90 -22.66
N ALA A 365 22.80 3.17 -22.27
CA ALA A 365 23.38 3.54 -20.97
C ALA A 365 22.45 3.30 -19.75
N GLY A 366 21.30 2.65 -19.93
CA GLY A 366 20.28 2.48 -18.90
C GLY A 366 19.49 3.77 -18.67
N SER A 367 18.22 3.82 -19.07
CA SER A 367 17.35 4.98 -18.82
C SER A 367 16.26 4.62 -17.82
N TYR A 368 16.10 5.44 -16.78
CA TYR A 368 15.00 5.33 -15.82
C TYR A 368 13.94 6.38 -16.12
N ALA A 369 12.68 6.07 -15.81
CA ALA A 369 11.62 7.06 -15.83
C ALA A 369 10.57 6.75 -14.78
N SER A 370 10.04 7.81 -14.17
CA SER A 370 8.88 7.74 -13.30
C SER A 370 7.69 8.40 -13.96
N TYR A 371 6.51 7.81 -13.76
CA TYR A 371 5.25 8.28 -14.31
C TYR A 371 4.19 8.34 -13.22
N ILE A 372 3.32 9.33 -13.31
CA ILE A 372 2.08 9.36 -12.53
C ILE A 372 0.92 9.21 -13.52
N LEU A 373 0.14 8.16 -13.32
CA LEU A 373 -1.01 7.82 -14.14
C LEU A 373 -2.30 8.20 -13.41
N ARG A 374 -3.29 8.71 -14.12
CA ARG A 374 -4.63 8.96 -13.61
C ARG A 374 -5.56 7.82 -14.03
N ALA A 375 -6.30 7.24 -13.08
CA ALA A 375 -7.46 6.43 -13.41
C ALA A 375 -8.65 7.34 -13.72
N GLY A 376 -9.33 7.06 -14.83
CA GLY A 376 -10.49 7.82 -15.32
C GLY A 376 -11.82 7.37 -14.73
#